data_AF-A0A1V6F9Y8-F1
#
_entry.id   AF-A0A1V6F9Y8-F1
#
_cell.length_a   1.000
_cell.length_b   1.000
_cell.length_c   1.000
_cell.angle_alpha   90.00
_cell.angle_beta   90.00
_cell.angle_gamma   90.00
#
_symmetry.space_group_name_H-M   'P 1'
#
loop_
_entity.id
_entity.type
_entity.pdbx_description
1 polymer ?
#
loop_
_entity_poly.entity_id
_entity_poly.type
_entity_poly.pdbx_seq_one_letter_code
_entity_poly.pdbx_strand_id
1 'polypeptide(L)' 'MARKTPKKFNKLCQRCCKKCKQADNVLIVSCPRFEASPVQLTIPLKFPPGRPRKARD' A
#
# COMPACT_ATOMS: atom_id res chain seq x y z
N MET A 1 18.21 17.72 16.34
CA MET A 1 17.53 16.41 16.33
C MET A 1 18.17 15.54 15.26
N ALA A 2 18.86 14.45 15.63
CA ALA A 2 19.50 13.56 14.66
C ALA A 2 18.42 12.89 13.78
N ARG A 3 18.47 13.16 12.47
CA ARG A 3 17.57 12.56 11.49
C ARG A 3 17.86 11.06 11.45
N LYS A 4 16.97 10.24 12.03
CA LYS A 4 17.05 8.78 11.89
C LYS A 4 16.91 8.45 10.41
N THR A 5 18.00 8.04 9.78
CA THR A 5 17.98 7.51 8.41
C THR A 5 16.93 6.41 8.33
N PRO A 6 15.98 6.47 7.39
CA PRO A 6 14.95 5.45 7.27
C PRO A 6 15.63 4.12 6.95
N LYS A 7 15.56 3.16 7.88
CA LYS A 7 16.07 1.81 7.65
C LYS A 7 15.31 1.22 6.46
N LYS A 8 16.00 0.99 5.34
CA LYS A 8 15.42 0.32 4.18
C LYS A 8 15.17 -1.14 4.55
N PHE A 9 13.91 -1.53 4.55
CA PHE A 9 13.50 -2.92 4.79
C PHE A 9 13.26 -3.63 3.47
N ASN A 10 13.41 -4.95 3.48
CA ASN A 10 13.08 -5.80 2.35
C ASN A 10 11.64 -5.56 1.86
N LYS A 11 11.41 -5.61 0.54
CA LYS A 11 10.10 -5.45 -0.12
C LYS A 11 8.99 -6.33 0.48
N LEU A 12 9.29 -7.56 0.87
CA LEU A 12 8.33 -8.44 1.55
C LEU A 12 7.94 -7.88 2.92
N CYS A 13 8.91 -7.40 3.71
CA CYS A 13 8.64 -6.78 5.00
C CYS A 13 7.84 -5.49 4.88
N GLN A 14 8.10 -4.67 3.86
CA GLN A 14 7.37 -3.42 3.61
C GLN A 14 5.87 -3.65 3.35
N ARG A 15 5.54 -4.79 2.74
CA ARG A 15 4.17 -5.17 2.39
C ARG A 15 3.50 -6.05 3.44
N CYS A 16 4.22 -6.40 4.51
CA CYS A 16 3.73 -7.26 5.56
C CYS A 16 3.09 -6.44 6.68
N CYS A 17 1.94 -6.89 7.19
CA CYS A 17 1.28 -6.27 8.34
C CYS A 17 2.03 -6.56 9.66
N LYS A 18 2.97 -7.51 9.65
CA LYS A 18 3.72 -7.95 10.84
C LYS A 18 4.95 -7.08 11.11
N LYS A 19 5.48 -7.21 12.32
CA LYS A 19 6.66 -6.49 12.83
C LYS A 19 8.00 -6.89 12.18
N CYS A 20 8.00 -7.66 11.09
CA CYS A 20 9.24 -8.11 10.47
C CYS A 20 9.98 -6.91 9.87
N LYS A 21 11.19 -6.65 10.36
CA LYS A 21 12.02 -5.48 10.00
C LYS A 21 13.39 -5.92 9.49
N GLN A 22 13.40 -6.90 8.60
CA GLN A 22 14.66 -7.34 8.00
C GLN A 22 15.20 -6.27 7.06
N ALA A 23 16.51 -6.09 7.11
CA ALA A 23 17.21 -5.13 6.29
C ALA A 23 17.18 -5.58 4.82
N ASP A 24 17.19 -4.60 3.90
CA ASP A 24 17.07 -4.82 2.46
C ASP A 24 18.22 -5.63 1.84
N ASN A 25 19.36 -5.70 2.53
CA ASN A 25 20.51 -6.53 2.14
C ASN A 25 20.28 -8.04 2.38
N VAL A 26 19.22 -8.42 3.11
CA VAL A 26 18.86 -9.82 3.34
C VAL A 26 17.79 -10.22 2.33
N LEU A 27 18.13 -11.18 1.46
CA LEU A 27 17.23 -11.67 0.43
C LEU A 27 16.27 -12.71 1.02
N ILE A 28 15.07 -12.26 1.40
CA ILE A 28 13.99 -13.15 1.80
C ILE A 28 13.28 -13.65 0.54
N VAL A 29 13.37 -14.95 0.27
CA VAL A 29 12.68 -15.59 -0.86
C VAL A 29 11.20 -15.82 -0.52
N SER A 30 10.91 -16.28 0.70
CA SER A 30 9.56 -16.46 1.21
C SER A 30 9.54 -16.28 2.72
N CYS A 31 8.48 -15.63 3.24
CA CYS A 31 8.28 -15.52 4.68
C CYS A 31 7.11 -16.44 5.08
N PRO A 32 7.33 -17.47 5.93
CA PRO A 32 6.31 -18.48 6.26
C PRO A 32 5.11 -17.91 7.04
N ARG A 33 5.26 -16.69 7.58
CA ARG A 33 4.21 -15.98 8.32
C ARG A 33 3.80 -14.69 7.61
N PHE A 34 4.07 -14.54 6.32
CA PHE A 34 3.73 -13.33 5.58
C PHE A 34 2.21 -13.10 5.62
N GLU A 35 1.82 -11.90 6.06
CA GLU A 35 0.45 -11.43 5.96
C GLU A 35 0.46 -10.09 5.25
N ALA A 36 -0.14 -10.05 4.08
CA ALA A 36 -0.20 -8.84 3.27
C ALA A 36 -0.98 -7.76 4.01
N SER A 37 -0.42 -6.55 4.06
CA SER A 37 -1.13 -5.38 4.58
C SER A 37 -2.37 -5.10 3.72
N PRO A 38 -3.51 -4.76 4.33
CA PRO A 38 -4.70 -4.38 3.58
C PRO A 38 -4.40 -3.13 2.74
N VAL A 39 -4.56 -3.25 1.43
CA VAL A 39 -4.39 -2.14 0.50
C VAL A 39 -5.78 -1.59 0.19
N GLN A 40 -5.99 -0.29 0.39
CA GLN A 40 -7.24 0.33 -0.01
C GLN A 40 -7.36 0.25 -1.53
N LEU A 41 -8.39 -0.46 -2.02
CA LEU A 41 -8.69 -0.51 -3.44
C LEU A 41 -9.30 0.84 -3.85
N THR A 42 -8.52 1.69 -4.50
CA THR A 42 -9.06 2.87 -5.17
C THR A 42 -9.75 2.42 -6.45
N ILE A 43 -11.08 2.32 -6.41
CA ILE A 43 -11.88 2.09 -7.61
C ILE A 43 -11.94 3.44 -8.34
N PRO A 44 -11.34 3.59 -9.53
CA PRO A 44 -11.47 4.82 -10.30
C PRO A 44 -12.92 4.94 -10.78
N LEU A 45 -13.72 5.75 -10.09
CA LEU A 45 -15.08 6.08 -10.53
C LEU A 45 -14.98 6.97 -11.76
N LYS A 46 -15.10 6.37 -12.95
CA LYS A 46 -15.24 7.09 -14.20
C LYS A 46 -16.69 7.56 -14.32
N PHE A 47 -16.95 8.80 -13.93
CA PHE A 47 -18.23 9.43 -14.20
C PHE A 47 -18.24 9.92 -15.66
N PRO A 48 -19.27 9.59 -16.46
CA PRO A 48 -19.41 10.17 -17.78
C PRO A 48 -19.60 11.69 -17.66
N PRO A 49 -19.04 12.49 -18.59
CA PRO A 49 -19.26 13.93 -18.60
C PRO A 49 -20.73 14.22 -18.93
N GLY A 50 -21.51 14.58 -17.91
CA GLY A 50 -22.91 14.94 -18.07
C GLY A 50 -23.58 15.12 -16.72
N ARG A 51 -23.86 16.36 -16.33
CA ARG A 51 -24.74 16.64 -15.19
C ARG A 51 -26.16 16.26 -15.63
N PRO A 52 -26.89 15.40 -14.90
CA PRO A 52 -28.31 15.19 -15.19
C PRO A 52 -29.01 16.54 -15.09
N ARG A 53 -29.50 17.06 -16.22
CA ARG A 53 -30.33 18.27 -16.23
C ARG A 53 -31.64 17.90 -15.54
N LYS A 54 -32.00 18.67 -14.51
CA LYS A 54 -33.28 18.54 -13.83
C LYS A 54 -34.38 18.69 -14.89
N ALA A 55 -35.21 17.67 -15.08
CA ALA A 55 -36.44 17.81 -15.84
C ALA A 55 -37.27 18.89 -15.15
N ARG A 56 -37.68 19.90 -15.91
CA ARG A 56 -38.45 21.04 -15.44
C ARG A 56 -39.84 20.85 -16.02
N ASP A 57 -40.74 20.32 -15.20
CA ASP A 57 -42.19 20.40 -15.40
C ASP A 57 -42.67 21.86 -15.32
#